data_AF-A0A537HU86-F1
#
_entry.id   AF-A0A537HU86-F1
#
_cell.length_a   1.000
_cell.length_b   1.000
_cell.length_c   1.000
_cell.angle_alpha   90.00
_cell.angle_beta   90.00
_cell.angle_gamma   90.00
#
_symmetry.space_group_name_H-M   'P 1'
#
loop_
_entity.id
_entity.type
_entity.pdbx_description
1 polymer ?
#
loop_
_entity_poly.entity_id
_entity_poly.type
_entity_poly.pdbx_seq_one_letter_code
_entity_poly.pdbx_strand_id
1 'polypeptide(L)'
;MEEITNWDVIVIKQLIPSNNLGITQIRNFTTIKNLYFEKESYANILNLIKANDLKAVRGIEQLPKKGFGEYLHIVTFTDQDHQNYAITVYDSDELYQNPEIIDIILLA
;
A
#
# COMPACT_ATOMS: atom_id res chain seq x y z
N MET A 1 12.98 -15.17 2.03
CA MET A 1 11.66 -14.84 2.60
C MET A 1 11.85 -13.55 3.34
N GLU A 2 11.21 -12.47 2.91
CA GLU A 2 11.08 -11.28 3.78
C GLU A 2 10.26 -11.67 5.00
N GLU A 3 10.68 -11.19 6.17
CA GLU A 3 10.01 -11.46 7.44
C GLU A 3 8.73 -10.61 7.52
N ILE A 4 7.58 -11.24 7.79
CA ILE A 4 6.32 -10.54 7.98
C ILE A 4 6.42 -9.69 9.25
N THR A 5 6.20 -8.39 9.12
CA THR A 5 6.25 -7.45 10.24
C THR A 5 4.91 -7.36 10.96
N ASN A 6 4.90 -6.80 12.17
CA ASN A 6 3.66 -6.52 12.90
C ASN A 6 2.72 -5.58 12.12
N TRP A 7 3.28 -4.64 11.37
CA TRP A 7 2.52 -3.71 10.52
C TRP A 7 1.83 -4.47 9.39
N ASP A 8 2.54 -5.39 8.71
CA ASP A 8 1.95 -6.23 7.65
C ASP A 8 0.76 -7.04 8.18
N VAL A 9 0.87 -7.60 9.39
CA VAL A 9 -0.22 -8.35 10.03
C VAL A 9 -1.45 -7.46 10.26
N ILE A 10 -1.25 -6.20 10.69
CA ILE A 10 -2.35 -5.26 10.90
C ILE A 10 -3.05 -4.95 9.57
N VAL A 11 -2.29 -4.62 8.53
CA VAL A 11 -2.84 -4.30 7.20
C VAL A 11 -3.59 -5.50 6.61
N ILE A 12 -3.00 -6.70 6.66
CA ILE A 12 -3.64 -7.95 6.19
C ILE A 12 -4.97 -8.20 6.93
N LYS A 13 -5.00 -8.00 8.25
CA LYS A 13 -6.22 -8.19 9.06
C LYS A 13 -7.32 -7.20 8.71
N GLN A 14 -6.99 -6.01 8.21
CA GLN A 14 -7.99 -5.06 7.73
C GLN A 14 -8.43 -5.33 6.30
N LEU A 15 -7.52 -5.77 5.44
CA LEU A 15 -7.77 -5.99 4.01
C LEU A 15 -8.79 -7.10 3.78
N ILE A 16 -8.65 -8.24 4.46
CA ILE A 16 -9.50 -9.42 4.27
C ILE A 16 -11.00 -9.12 4.55
N PRO A 17 -11.39 -8.51 5.67
CA PRO A 17 -12.80 -8.26 5.94
C PRO A 17 -13.37 -7.05 5.19
N SER A 18 -12.53 -6.09 4.77
CA SER A 18 -13.00 -4.80 4.24
C SER A 18 -13.02 -4.72 2.72
N ASN A 19 -12.54 -5.75 2.01
CA ASN A 19 -12.52 -5.73 0.55
C ASN A 19 -13.86 -6.21 -0.05
N ASN A 20 -14.34 -5.47 -1.05
CA ASN A 20 -15.52 -5.85 -1.84
C ASN A 20 -15.19 -6.80 -3.00
N LEU A 21 -14.00 -7.40 -3.00
CA LEU A 21 -13.45 -8.19 -4.10
C LEU A 21 -13.47 -9.71 -3.81
N GLY A 22 -13.85 -10.12 -2.59
CA GLY A 22 -13.87 -11.53 -2.20
C GLY A 22 -12.49 -12.12 -1.91
N ILE A 23 -11.48 -11.27 -1.67
CA ILE A 23 -10.11 -11.69 -1.32
C ILE A 23 -10.13 -12.31 0.08
N THR A 24 -9.73 -13.58 0.16
CA THR A 24 -9.71 -14.36 1.41
C THR A 24 -8.32 -14.85 1.79
N GLN A 25 -7.37 -14.83 0.84
CA GLN A 25 -5.97 -15.18 1.10
C GLN A 25 -5.06 -14.13 0.50
N ILE A 26 -3.94 -13.88 1.19
CA ILE A 26 -2.91 -12.94 0.77
C ILE A 26 -1.57 -13.67 0.79
N ARG A 27 -0.84 -13.61 -0.31
CA ARG A 27 0.50 -14.18 -0.50
C ARG A 27 1.41 -13.13 -1.11
N ASN A 28 2.72 -13.30 -0.98
CA ASN A 28 3.73 -12.40 -1.57
C ASN A 28 3.47 -10.91 -1.23
N PHE A 29 3.10 -10.65 0.02
CA PHE A 29 2.84 -9.30 0.51
C PHE A 29 4.17 -8.55 0.58
N THR A 30 4.35 -7.54 -0.28
CA THR A 30 5.62 -6.85 -0.46
C THR A 30 5.41 -5.35 -0.58
N THR A 31 6.08 -4.61 0.28
CA THR A 31 6.10 -3.15 0.23
C THR A 31 6.94 -2.68 -0.97
N ILE A 32 6.31 -1.93 -1.86
CA ILE A 32 6.94 -1.36 -3.06
C ILE A 32 7.62 -0.03 -2.72
N LYS A 33 6.93 0.82 -1.97
CA LYS A 33 7.40 2.16 -1.62
C LYS A 33 6.68 2.68 -0.40
N ASN A 34 7.43 3.38 0.45
CA ASN A 34 6.89 4.21 1.52
C ASN A 34 7.28 5.66 1.22
N LEU A 35 6.33 6.57 1.36
CA LEU A 35 6.53 8.00 1.11
C LEU A 35 5.59 8.82 2.00
N TYR A 36 5.93 10.07 2.31
CA TYR A 36 5.02 11.00 2.96
C TYR A 36 3.81 11.27 2.08
N PHE A 37 2.63 11.24 2.69
CA PHE A 37 1.39 11.49 1.98
C PHE A 37 1.29 12.96 1.57
N GLU A 38 1.20 13.18 0.27
CA GLU A 38 0.95 14.49 -0.36
C GLU A 38 -0.27 14.35 -1.26
N LYS A 39 -1.33 15.07 -0.91
CA LYS A 39 -2.63 14.94 -1.60
C LYS A 39 -2.53 15.29 -3.08
N GLU A 40 -1.74 16.29 -3.44
CA GLU A 40 -1.54 16.72 -4.83
C GLU A 40 -0.82 15.64 -5.67
N SER A 41 0.09 14.90 -5.05
CA SER A 41 0.90 13.87 -5.71
C SER A 41 0.15 12.53 -5.83
N TYR A 42 -0.86 12.30 -5.00
CA TYR A 42 -1.55 11.01 -4.89
C TYR A 42 -2.23 10.55 -6.19
N ALA A 43 -2.89 11.45 -6.92
CA ALA A 43 -3.54 11.11 -8.18
C ALA A 43 -2.54 10.58 -9.22
N ASN A 44 -1.34 11.15 -9.27
CA ASN A 44 -0.28 10.69 -10.17
C ASN A 44 0.24 9.31 -9.77
N ILE A 45 0.41 9.06 -8.47
CA ILE A 45 0.80 7.76 -7.93
C ILE A 45 -0.22 6.69 -8.33
N LEU A 46 -1.52 6.97 -8.13
CA LEU A 46 -2.60 6.06 -8.52
C LEU A 46 -2.58 5.75 -10.01
N ASN A 47 -2.31 6.75 -10.86
CA ASN A 47 -2.21 6.54 -12.31
C ASN A 47 -1.04 5.61 -12.68
N LEU A 48 0.12 5.75 -12.02
CA LEU A 48 1.26 4.85 -12.23
C LEU A 48 0.94 3.41 -11.80
N ILE A 49 0.28 3.24 -10.64
CA ILE A 49 -0.13 1.93 -10.15
C ILE A 49 -1.14 1.28 -11.11
N LYS A 50 -2.16 2.02 -11.55
CA LYS A 50 -3.16 1.54 -12.52
C LYS A 50 -2.57 1.20 -13.88
N ALA A 51 -1.48 1.86 -14.28
CA ALA A 51 -0.71 1.53 -15.48
C ALA A 51 0.26 0.34 -15.29
N ASN A 52 0.26 -0.29 -14.10
CA ASN A 52 1.21 -1.31 -13.67
C ASN A 52 2.69 -0.88 -13.78
N ASP A 53 2.97 0.42 -13.73
CA ASP A 53 4.34 0.95 -13.75
C ASP A 53 4.93 1.04 -12.33
N LEU A 54 5.07 -0.12 -11.69
CA LEU A 54 5.63 -0.23 -10.33
C LEU A 54 7.10 0.21 -10.29
N LYS A 55 7.80 0.22 -11.43
CA LYS A 55 9.18 0.72 -11.51
C LYS A 55 9.20 2.23 -11.32
N ALA A 56 8.32 2.96 -12.00
CA ALA A 56 8.17 4.40 -11.79
C ALA A 56 7.78 4.73 -10.34
N VAL A 57 6.85 3.96 -9.75
CA VAL A 57 6.45 4.12 -8.34
C VAL A 57 7.65 3.99 -7.39
N ARG A 58 8.50 2.97 -7.57
CA ARG A 58 9.73 2.80 -6.77
C ARG A 58 10.69 3.99 -6.94
N GLY A 59 10.76 4.53 -8.14
CA GLY A 59 11.63 5.64 -8.52
C GLY A 59 11.18 7.03 -8.04
N ILE A 60 10.01 7.16 -7.40
CA ILE A 60 9.55 8.45 -6.87
C ILE A 60 10.57 8.94 -5.83
N GLU A 61 11.21 10.05 -6.13
CA GLU A 61 12.08 10.75 -5.20
C GLU A 61 11.24 11.50 -4.18
N GLN A 62 11.67 11.47 -2.92
CA GLN A 62 11.06 12.27 -1.89
C GLN A 62 12.13 12.85 -0.99
N LEU A 63 11.98 14.14 -0.68
CA LEU A 63 12.86 14.82 0.24
C LEU A 63 12.64 14.28 1.66
N PRO A 64 13.71 14.14 2.47
CA PRO A 64 13.57 13.72 3.86
C PRO A 64 12.78 14.77 4.65
N LYS A 65 11.62 14.39 5.18
CA LYS A 65 10.87 15.23 6.13
C LYS A 65 11.47 15.02 7.52
N LYS A 66 11.60 16.10 8.29
CA LYS A 66 12.05 16.05 9.69
C LYS A 66 10.82 16.10 10.59
N GLY A 67 10.46 14.99 11.23
CA GLY A 67 9.40 14.93 12.25
C GLY A 67 8.35 13.85 12.00
N PHE A 68 7.28 13.88 12.82
CA PHE A 68 6.08 13.07 12.64
C PHE A 68 5.40 13.40 11.31
N GLY A 69 4.70 12.42 10.74
CA GLY A 69 4.08 12.62 9.43
C GLY A 69 2.95 11.65 9.13
N GLU A 70 2.23 12.02 8.09
CA GLU A 70 1.31 11.15 7.36
C GLU A 70 2.10 10.45 6.26
N TYR A 71 1.91 9.15 6.14
CA TYR A 71 2.60 8.30 5.18
C TYR A 71 1.61 7.61 4.25
N LEU A 72 2.10 7.33 3.06
CA LEU A 72 1.50 6.47 2.07
C LEU A 72 2.41 5.28 1.85
N HIS A 73 1.89 4.10 2.16
CA HIS A 73 2.53 2.83 1.87
C HIS A 73 1.89 2.24 0.62
N ILE A 74 2.72 1.82 -0.32
CA ILE A 74 2.28 1.15 -1.53
C ILE A 74 2.77 -0.29 -1.44
N VAL A 75 1.83 -1.22 -1.42
CA VAL A 75 2.10 -2.64 -1.19
C VAL A 75 1.48 -3.47 -2.29
N THR A 76 2.13 -4.56 -2.68
CA THR A 76 1.56 -5.54 -3.60
C THR A 76 1.36 -6.88 -2.94
N PHE A 77 0.39 -7.66 -3.42
CA PHE A 77 0.20 -9.05 -3.01
C PHE A 77 -0.48 -9.86 -4.11
N THR A 78 -0.50 -11.18 -3.93
CA THR A 78 -1.21 -12.15 -4.76
C THR A 78 -2.34 -12.78 -3.95
N ASP A 79 -3.54 -12.91 -4.53
CA ASP A 79 -4.69 -13.51 -3.85
C ASP A 79 -4.79 -15.05 -4.02
N GLN A 80 -5.91 -15.64 -3.60
CA GLN A 80 -6.21 -17.07 -3.75
C GLN A 80 -6.35 -17.53 -5.22
N ASP A 81 -6.69 -16.62 -6.13
CA ASP A 81 -6.95 -16.89 -7.55
C ASP A 81 -5.74 -16.52 -8.43
N HIS A 82 -4.58 -16.29 -7.81
CA HIS A 82 -3.33 -15.87 -8.45
C HIS A 82 -3.40 -14.49 -9.13
N GLN A 83 -4.36 -13.65 -8.73
CA GLN A 83 -4.43 -12.27 -9.18
C GLN A 83 -3.51 -11.39 -8.34
N ASN A 84 -2.83 -10.45 -9.01
CA ASN A 84 -1.92 -9.52 -8.36
C ASN A 84 -2.62 -8.20 -8.12
N TYR A 85 -2.42 -7.64 -6.93
CA TYR A 85 -3.00 -6.37 -6.55
C TYR A 85 -1.91 -5.44 -6.04
N ALA A 86 -2.19 -4.14 -6.15
CA ALA A 86 -1.57 -3.11 -5.36
C ALA A 86 -2.60 -2.50 -4.41
N ILE A 87 -2.17 -2.16 -3.20
CA ILE A 87 -2.93 -1.35 -2.25
C ILE A 87 -2.15 -0.10 -1.91
N THR A 88 -2.88 0.95 -1.61
CA THR A 88 -2.32 2.13 -0.95
C THR A 88 -2.88 2.23 0.46
N VAL A 89 -1.99 2.35 1.44
CA VAL A 89 -2.34 2.42 2.85
C VAL A 89 -1.87 3.76 3.40
N TYR A 90 -2.79 4.51 3.99
CA TYR A 90 -2.49 5.72 4.75
C TYR A 90 -2.13 5.34 6.18
N ASP A 91 -1.07 5.94 6.72
CA ASP A 91 -0.66 5.77 8.12
C ASP A 91 -0.24 7.11 8.71
N SER A 92 -0.40 7.30 10.02
CA SER A 92 -0.05 8.55 10.69
C SER A 92 0.48 8.30 12.08
N ASP A 93 1.69 8.79 12.35
CA ASP A 93 2.33 8.65 13.66
C ASP A 93 1.59 9.43 14.77
N GLU A 94 0.74 10.39 14.41
CA GLU A 94 0.12 11.33 15.37
C GLU A 94 -1.31 10.93 15.77
N LEU A 95 -2.00 10.16 14.92
CA LEU A 95 -3.43 9.92 15.08
C LEU A 95 -3.76 8.73 15.99
N TYR A 96 -2.76 8.02 16.52
CA TYR A 96 -2.92 6.81 17.36
C TYR A 96 -4.00 5.85 16.81
N GLN A 97 -4.05 5.71 15.49
CA GLN A 97 -5.02 4.90 14.78
C GLN A 97 -4.31 3.74 14.09
N ASN A 98 -5.07 2.74 13.67
CA ASN A 98 -4.51 1.74 12.76
C ASN A 98 -4.33 2.36 11.37
N PRO A 99 -3.40 1.85 10.56
CA PRO A 99 -3.29 2.22 9.15
C PRO A 99 -4.65 2.04 8.44
N GLU A 100 -4.92 2.81 7.40
CA GLU A 100 -6.17 2.76 6.64
C GLU A 100 -5.89 2.38 5.19
N ILE A 101 -6.56 1.35 4.68
CA ILE A 101 -6.48 0.97 3.26
C ILE A 101 -7.37 1.92 2.46
N ILE A 102 -6.75 2.73 1.59
CA ILE A 102 -7.45 3.73 0.78
C ILE A 102 -7.98 3.10 -0.51
N ASP A 103 -7.13 2.35 -1.21
CA ASP A 103 -7.43 1.78 -2.52
C ASP A 103 -6.92 0.34 -2.62
N ILE A 104 -7.66 -0.49 -3.36
CA ILE A 104 -7.28 -1.84 -3.77
C ILE A 104 -7.40 -1.93 -5.28
N ILE A 105 -6.29 -2.17 -5.96
CA ILE A 105 -6.16 -2.04 -7.42
C ILE A 105 -5.68 -3.37 -7.98
N LEU A 106 -6.47 -3.96 -8.88
CA LEU A 106 -6.05 -5.12 -9.66
C LEU A 106 -4.96 -4.71 -10.66
N LEU A 107 -3.85 -5.45 -10.68
CA LEU A 107 -2.75 -5.25 -11.62
C LEU A 107 -2.94 -6.18 -12.82
N ALA A 108 -2.86 -5.60 -14.03
CA ALA A 108 -2.96 -6.31 -15.30
C ALA A 108 -1.64 -6.97 -15.72
#